data_AF-A0A5C8CCT6-F1
#
_entry.id   AF-A0A5C8CCT6-F1
#
_cell.length_a   1.000
_cell.length_b   1.000
_cell.length_c   1.000
_cell.angle_alpha   90.00
_cell.angle_beta   90.00
_cell.angle_gamma   90.00
#
_symmetry.space_group_name_H-M   'P 1'
#
loop_
_entity.id
_entity.type
_entity.pdbx_description
1 polymer ?
#
loop_
_entity_poly.entity_id
_entity_poly.type
_entity_poly.pdbx_seq_one_letter_code
_entity_poly.pdbx_strand_id
1 'polypeptide(L)'
;MQTKAYSLTFCAIGVALNIVLSFIVSHIKIPFVFFDVIGTVLSAAVLGPIYGAITGFITNLITSMINNPQELPFALVNIVIGIVVGLISKKFGFKLPVAIITGLILSVVAPLIGTPISVILFGGLSGGAMDIMTGFFIKSGQKIFTAAFIPRIISNIIDKPLSCIIASIIIMRIPPSLLIKISSNNKLIK
;
A
#
# COMPACT_ATOMS: atom_id res chain seq x y z
N MET A 1 -17.37 -20.67 8.66
CA MET A 1 -16.19 -21.36 8.08
C MET A 1 -15.66 -20.51 6.94
N GLN A 2 -14.44 -20.00 7.05
CA GLN A 2 -13.76 -19.30 5.96
C GLN A 2 -13.40 -20.34 4.89
N THR A 3 -13.96 -20.21 3.69
CA THR A 3 -13.55 -21.05 2.55
C THR A 3 -12.45 -20.35 1.79
N LYS A 4 -11.54 -21.14 1.17
CA LYS A 4 -10.47 -20.61 0.32
C LYS A 4 -11.00 -19.70 -0.79
N ALA A 5 -12.22 -19.97 -1.27
CA ALA A 5 -12.90 -19.16 -2.27
C ALA A 5 -13.15 -17.72 -1.78
N TYR A 6 -13.66 -17.53 -0.56
CA TYR A 6 -13.90 -16.18 -0.02
C TYR A 6 -12.61 -15.38 0.13
N SER A 7 -11.54 -16.00 0.63
CA SER A 7 -10.24 -15.32 0.76
C SER A 7 -9.69 -14.89 -0.60
N LEU A 8 -9.80 -15.75 -1.62
CA LEU A 8 -9.34 -15.44 -2.96
C LEU A 8 -10.17 -14.31 -3.60
N THR A 9 -11.50 -14.36 -3.49
CA THR A 9 -12.39 -13.31 -3.99
C THR A 9 -12.09 -11.97 -3.32
N PHE A 10 -11.87 -11.96 -2.01
CA PHE A 10 -11.56 -10.73 -1.28
C PHE A 10 -10.21 -10.13 -1.70
N CYS A 11 -9.18 -10.97 -1.88
CA CYS A 11 -7.90 -10.54 -2.45
C CYS A 11 -8.07 -9.99 -3.87
N ALA A 12 -8.84 -10.65 -4.74
CA ALA A 12 -9.10 -10.18 -6.10
C ALA A 12 -9.81 -8.81 -6.13
N ILE A 13 -10.79 -8.61 -5.25
CA ILE A 13 -11.43 -7.30 -5.05
C ILE A 13 -10.40 -6.26 -4.56
N GLY A 14 -9.52 -6.63 -3.63
CA GLY A 14 -8.44 -5.76 -3.17
C GLY A 14 -7.48 -5.34 -4.30
N VAL A 15 -7.08 -6.29 -5.15
CA VAL A 15 -6.26 -6.00 -6.35
C VAL A 15 -6.97 -5.03 -7.27
N ALA A 16 -8.24 -5.29 -7.60
CA ALA A 16 -9.03 -4.42 -8.45
C ALA A 16 -9.19 -3.02 -7.86
N LEU A 17 -9.40 -2.92 -6.54
CA LEU A 17 -9.52 -1.64 -5.83
C LEU A 17 -8.24 -0.81 -5.94
N ASN A 18 -7.07 -1.42 -5.72
CA ASN A 18 -5.79 -0.73 -5.86
C ASN A 18 -5.61 -0.16 -7.28
N ILE A 19 -5.89 -0.97 -8.30
CA ILE A 19 -5.72 -0.58 -9.71
C ILE A 19 -6.68 0.54 -10.08
N VAL A 20 -7.97 0.39 -9.77
CA VAL A 20 -9.02 1.36 -10.14
C VAL A 20 -8.82 2.68 -9.42
N LEU A 21 -8.52 2.66 -8.11
CA LEU A 21 -8.29 3.90 -7.36
C LEU A 21 -7.01 4.59 -7.81
N SER A 22 -5.92 3.85 -8.01
CA SER A 22 -4.68 4.43 -8.53
C SER A 22 -4.88 5.06 -9.92
N PHE A 23 -5.66 4.42 -10.79
CA PHE A 23 -6.02 4.96 -12.09
C PHE A 23 -6.83 6.27 -11.97
N ILE A 24 -7.85 6.32 -11.12
CA ILE A 24 -8.65 7.54 -10.92
C ILE A 24 -7.78 8.68 -10.39
N VAL A 25 -6.95 8.39 -9.38
CA VAL A 25 -6.08 9.38 -8.75
C VAL A 25 -5.05 9.94 -9.73
N SER A 26 -4.45 9.09 -10.58
CA SER A 26 -3.49 9.51 -11.60
C SER A 26 -4.13 10.37 -12.69
N HIS A 27 -5.38 10.10 -13.06
CA HIS A 27 -6.11 10.87 -14.08
C HIS A 27 -6.61 12.23 -13.57
N ILE A 28 -7.08 12.29 -12.32
CA ILE A 28 -7.50 13.55 -11.68
C ILE A 28 -6.28 14.40 -11.24
N LYS A 29 -5.07 13.81 -11.26
CA LYS A 29 -3.80 14.45 -10.87
C LYS A 29 -3.83 14.98 -9.43
N ILE A 30 -4.42 14.21 -8.51
CA ILE A 30 -4.40 14.56 -7.09
C ILE A 30 -2.95 14.47 -6.60
N PRO A 31 -2.36 15.55 -6.08
CA PRO A 31 -0.98 15.53 -5.64
C PRO A 31 -0.85 14.73 -4.34
N PHE A 32 0.32 14.08 -4.16
CA PHE A 32 0.73 13.36 -2.95
C PHE A 32 -0.07 12.13 -2.53
N VAL A 33 -1.09 11.74 -3.29
CA VAL A 33 -1.92 10.57 -3.02
C VAL A 33 -1.85 9.60 -4.20
N PHE A 34 -1.87 8.31 -3.92
CA PHE A 34 -1.82 7.23 -4.93
C PHE A 34 -2.94 6.21 -4.75
N PHE A 35 -3.40 5.94 -3.51
CA PHE A 35 -4.46 4.98 -3.20
C PHE A 35 -4.24 3.57 -3.79
N ASP A 36 -2.98 3.20 -3.99
CA ASP A 36 -2.50 1.97 -4.62
C ASP A 36 -2.39 0.80 -3.64
N VAL A 37 -2.68 1.02 -2.36
CA VAL A 37 -2.50 0.02 -1.28
C VAL A 37 -3.73 -0.22 -0.43
N ILE A 38 -4.86 0.45 -0.68
CA ILE A 38 -6.07 0.30 0.14
C ILE A 38 -6.56 -1.16 0.15
N GLY A 39 -6.59 -1.81 -1.01
CA GLY A 39 -6.94 -3.22 -1.15
C GLY A 39 -5.92 -4.17 -0.53
N THR A 40 -4.63 -3.81 -0.57
CA THR A 40 -3.56 -4.54 0.14
C THR A 40 -3.78 -4.48 1.65
N VAL A 41 -4.04 -3.28 2.19
CA VAL A 41 -4.31 -3.05 3.60
C VAL A 41 -5.57 -3.79 4.05
N LEU A 42 -6.64 -3.76 3.25
CA LEU A 42 -7.87 -4.51 3.53
C LEU A 42 -7.61 -6.01 3.60
N SER A 43 -6.97 -6.57 2.57
CA SER A 43 -6.64 -8.00 2.51
C SER A 43 -5.75 -8.39 3.70
N ALA A 44 -4.74 -7.59 3.99
CA ALA A 44 -3.84 -7.79 5.12
C ALA A 44 -4.56 -7.74 6.47
N ALA A 45 -5.42 -6.75 6.68
CA ALA A 45 -6.08 -6.54 7.95
C ALA A 45 -7.11 -7.64 8.25
N VAL A 46 -7.87 -8.07 7.24
CA VAL A 46 -8.97 -9.04 7.36
C VAL A 46 -8.47 -10.50 7.30
N LEU A 47 -7.56 -10.80 6.36
CA LEU A 47 -7.10 -12.17 6.08
C LEU A 47 -5.69 -12.45 6.65
N GLY A 48 -4.97 -11.41 7.08
CA GLY A 48 -3.62 -11.54 7.63
C GLY A 48 -2.51 -11.31 6.61
N PRO A 49 -1.24 -11.42 7.07
CA PRO A 49 -0.07 -10.88 6.35
C PRO A 49 0.19 -11.54 5.00
N ILE A 50 -0.05 -12.86 4.87
CA ILE A 50 0.21 -13.61 3.63
C ILE A 50 -0.73 -13.13 2.51
N TYR A 51 -2.02 -13.01 2.80
CA TYR A 51 -3.01 -12.54 1.83
C TYR A 51 -2.81 -11.07 1.47
N GLY A 52 -2.42 -10.24 2.44
CA GLY A 52 -1.95 -8.88 2.18
C GLY A 52 -0.78 -8.83 1.20
N ALA A 53 0.26 -9.63 1.45
CA ALA A 53 1.44 -9.70 0.61
C ALA A 53 1.11 -10.15 -0.83
N ILE A 54 0.28 -11.18 -0.97
CA ILE A 54 -0.17 -11.68 -2.27
C ILE A 54 -0.96 -10.60 -3.01
N THR A 55 -1.92 -9.94 -2.35
CA THR A 55 -2.69 -8.84 -2.96
C THR A 55 -1.75 -7.74 -3.47
N GLY A 56 -0.80 -7.30 -2.64
CA GLY A 56 0.16 -6.27 -3.05
C GLY A 56 1.07 -6.68 -4.19
N PHE A 57 1.58 -7.92 -4.16
CA PHE A 57 2.40 -8.48 -5.25
C PHE A 57 1.62 -8.52 -6.56
N ILE A 58 0.41 -9.06 -6.55
CA ILE A 58 -0.41 -9.20 -7.76
C ILE A 58 -0.83 -7.83 -8.30
N THR A 59 -1.13 -6.86 -7.44
CA THR A 59 -1.35 -5.46 -7.87
C THR A 59 -0.17 -4.95 -8.69
N ASN A 60 1.03 -4.98 -8.13
CA ASN A 60 2.21 -4.45 -8.83
C ASN A 60 2.62 -5.29 -10.04
N LEU A 61 2.38 -6.60 -10.02
CA LEU A 61 2.60 -7.45 -11.19
C LEU A 61 1.69 -7.01 -12.35
N ILE A 62 0.39 -6.85 -12.10
CA ILE A 62 -0.57 -6.44 -13.13
C ILE A 62 -0.27 -5.02 -13.61
N THR A 63 -0.04 -4.06 -12.71
CA THR A 63 0.27 -2.68 -13.12
C THR A 63 1.59 -2.59 -13.87
N SER A 64 2.58 -3.43 -13.55
CA SER A 64 3.83 -3.47 -14.32
C SER A 64 3.64 -3.97 -15.75
N MET A 65 2.67 -4.85 -15.99
CA MET A 65 2.35 -5.35 -17.33
C MET A 65 1.51 -4.36 -18.15
N ILE A 66 0.64 -3.58 -17.49
CA ILE A 66 -0.28 -2.64 -18.15
C ILE A 66 0.36 -1.26 -18.35
N ASN A 67 1.04 -0.75 -17.32
CA ASN A 67 1.50 0.63 -17.27
C ASN A 67 2.99 0.74 -17.63
N ASN A 68 3.86 0.22 -16.76
CA ASN A 68 5.31 0.33 -16.92
C ASN A 68 6.03 -0.84 -16.22
N PRO A 69 6.87 -1.62 -16.93
CA PRO A 69 7.66 -2.70 -16.35
C PRO A 69 8.57 -2.26 -15.19
N GLN A 70 8.94 -0.98 -15.12
CA GLN A 70 9.72 -0.40 -14.01
C GLN A 70 8.99 -0.44 -12.66
N GLU A 71 7.69 -0.69 -12.62
CA GLU A 71 6.92 -0.84 -11.38
C GLU A 71 7.14 -2.19 -10.69
N LEU A 72 7.58 -3.23 -11.42
CA LEU A 72 7.67 -4.59 -10.90
C LEU A 72 8.61 -4.71 -9.67
N PRO A 73 9.81 -4.09 -9.64
CA PRO A 73 10.65 -4.10 -8.44
C PRO A 73 9.97 -3.51 -7.20
N PHE A 74 9.04 -2.55 -7.38
CA PHE A 74 8.29 -1.94 -6.28
C PHE A 74 7.20 -2.87 -5.72
N ALA A 75 6.93 -4.02 -6.35
CA ALA A 75 6.09 -5.06 -5.76
C ALA A 75 6.58 -5.49 -4.37
N LEU A 76 7.90 -5.47 -4.14
CA LEU A 76 8.49 -5.74 -2.82
C LEU A 76 7.98 -4.76 -1.75
N VAL A 77 7.80 -3.49 -2.09
CA VAL A 77 7.25 -2.47 -1.18
C VAL A 77 5.83 -2.86 -0.78
N ASN A 78 4.98 -3.21 -1.75
CA ASN A 78 3.58 -3.55 -1.50
C ASN A 78 3.43 -4.88 -0.74
N ILE A 79 4.31 -5.85 -1.01
CA ILE A 79 4.45 -7.09 -0.22
C ILE A 79 4.71 -6.75 1.25
N VAL A 80 5.72 -5.92 1.53
CA VAL A 80 6.07 -5.57 2.91
C VAL A 80 4.96 -4.78 3.59
N ILE A 81 4.28 -3.88 2.87
CA ILE A 81 3.08 -3.20 3.38
C ILE A 81 2.04 -4.23 3.85
N GLY A 82 1.72 -5.22 3.01
CA GLY A 82 0.77 -6.27 3.35
C GLY A 82 1.18 -7.09 4.59
N ILE A 83 2.47 -7.40 4.72
CA ILE A 83 3.00 -8.12 5.89
C ILE A 83 2.86 -7.27 7.16
N VAL A 84 3.33 -6.02 7.13
CA VAL A 84 3.33 -5.11 8.29
C VAL A 84 1.90 -4.89 8.79
N VAL A 85 0.98 -4.56 7.89
CA VAL A 85 -0.44 -4.33 8.23
C VAL A 85 -1.06 -5.60 8.82
N GLY A 86 -0.81 -6.76 8.20
CA GLY A 86 -1.40 -8.01 8.64
C GLY A 86 -0.91 -8.44 10.03
N LEU A 87 0.36 -8.19 10.35
CA LEU A 87 0.92 -8.45 11.68
C LEU A 87 0.34 -7.51 12.73
N ILE A 88 0.27 -6.20 12.43
CA ILE A 88 -0.31 -5.20 13.35
C ILE A 88 -1.79 -5.51 13.60
N SER A 89 -2.55 -5.77 12.53
CA SER A 89 -3.98 -6.07 12.61
C SER A 89 -4.28 -7.32 13.44
N LYS A 90 -3.47 -8.38 13.32
CA LYS A 90 -3.63 -9.59 14.13
C LYS A 90 -3.42 -9.35 15.62
N LYS A 91 -2.52 -8.42 15.98
CA LYS A 91 -2.18 -8.12 17.38
C LYS A 91 -3.13 -7.11 18.02
N PHE A 92 -3.47 -6.04 17.29
CA PHE A 92 -4.17 -4.87 17.84
C PHE A 92 -5.58 -4.65 17.26
N GLY A 93 -6.01 -5.47 16.29
CA GLY A 93 -7.17 -5.16 15.45
C GLY A 93 -6.86 -4.03 14.46
N PHE A 94 -7.88 -3.47 13.81
CA PHE A 94 -7.68 -2.44 12.78
C PHE A 94 -8.73 -1.33 12.82
N LYS A 95 -8.97 -0.81 14.03
CA LYS A 95 -9.80 0.39 14.26
C LYS A 95 -9.01 1.66 13.92
N LEU A 96 -9.70 2.80 13.88
CA LEU A 96 -9.14 4.09 13.43
C LEU A 96 -7.79 4.48 14.07
N PRO A 97 -7.56 4.35 15.40
CA PRO A 97 -6.26 4.71 16.00
C PRO A 97 -5.12 3.81 15.50
N VAL A 98 -5.38 2.50 15.40
CA VAL A 98 -4.40 1.54 14.89
C VAL A 98 -4.11 1.81 13.42
N ALA A 99 -5.13 2.16 12.63
CA ALA A 99 -4.98 2.49 11.23
C ALA A 99 -4.13 3.74 11.00
N ILE A 100 -4.34 4.81 11.78
CA ILE A 100 -3.52 6.03 11.72
C ILE A 100 -2.05 5.71 12.03
N ILE A 101 -1.79 5.01 13.15
CA ILE A 101 -0.44 4.63 13.56
C ILE A 101 0.22 3.72 12.52
N THR A 102 -0.53 2.75 11.99
CA THR A 102 -0.04 1.86 10.92
C THR A 102 0.33 2.65 9.69
N GLY A 103 -0.53 3.58 9.27
CA GLY A 103 -0.26 4.45 8.13
C GLY A 103 1.03 5.25 8.30
N LEU A 104 1.25 5.84 9.47
CA LEU A 104 2.48 6.59 9.78
C LEU A 104 3.73 5.69 9.76
N ILE A 105 3.63 4.45 10.27
CA ILE A 105 4.72 3.46 10.17
C ILE A 105 5.01 3.16 8.70
N LEU A 106 3.97 2.91 7.90
CA LEU A 106 4.10 2.65 6.47
C LEU A 106 4.68 3.85 5.71
N SER A 107 4.44 5.07 6.17
CA SER A 107 5.01 6.29 5.59
C SER A 107 6.53 6.32 5.60
N VAL A 108 7.15 5.57 6.52
CA VAL A 108 8.61 5.43 6.62
C VAL A 108 9.07 4.12 6.01
N VAL A 109 8.39 3.01 6.29
CA VAL A 109 8.76 1.68 5.79
C VAL A 109 8.74 1.62 4.26
N ALA A 110 7.72 2.19 3.62
CA ALA A 110 7.60 2.13 2.17
C ALA A 110 8.73 2.90 1.46
N PRO A 111 9.05 4.17 1.82
CA PRO A 111 10.22 4.87 1.27
C PRO A 111 11.56 4.24 1.61
N LEU A 112 11.74 3.63 2.79
CA LEU A 112 12.98 2.94 3.15
C LEU A 112 13.30 1.77 2.22
N ILE A 113 12.28 1.09 1.69
CA ILE A 113 12.45 -0.01 0.73
C ILE A 113 12.44 0.52 -0.71
N GLY A 114 11.53 1.43 -1.02
CA GLY A 114 11.36 1.97 -2.37
C GLY A 114 12.53 2.86 -2.82
N THR A 115 13.19 3.58 -1.91
CA THR A 115 14.29 4.48 -2.30
C THR A 115 15.55 3.73 -2.75
N PRO A 116 16.06 2.70 -2.04
CA PRO A 116 17.15 1.87 -2.55
C PRO A 116 16.86 1.30 -3.94
N ILE A 117 15.65 0.77 -4.15
CA ILE A 117 15.21 0.25 -5.46
C ILE A 117 15.30 1.35 -6.52
N SER A 118 14.74 2.53 -6.22
CA SER A 118 14.76 3.72 -7.08
C SER A 118 16.18 4.15 -7.45
N VAL A 119 17.10 4.13 -6.49
CA VAL A 119 18.47 4.64 -6.66
C VAL A 119 19.31 3.64 -7.44
N ILE A 120 19.26 2.36 -7.09
CA ILE A 120 20.10 1.31 -7.69
C ILE A 120 19.67 1.01 -9.12
N LEU A 121 18.37 0.91 -9.37
CA LEU A 121 17.86 0.50 -10.69
C LEU A 121 17.60 1.68 -11.64
N PHE A 122 17.29 2.86 -11.10
CA PHE A 122 16.82 4.01 -11.89
C PHE A 122 17.55 5.32 -11.58
N GLY A 123 18.65 5.29 -10.83
CA GLY A 123 19.44 6.50 -10.52
C GLY A 123 18.69 7.55 -9.68
N GLY A 124 17.60 7.15 -9.02
CA GLY A 124 16.75 8.03 -8.20
C GLY A 124 15.49 8.55 -8.90
N LEU A 125 15.36 8.39 -10.22
CA LEU A 125 14.22 8.87 -11.02
C LEU A 125 13.50 7.67 -11.63
N SER A 126 12.38 7.24 -11.04
CA SER A 126 11.69 5.98 -11.39
C SER A 126 10.50 6.13 -12.34
N GLY A 127 10.35 7.27 -13.01
CA GLY A 127 9.20 7.60 -13.85
C GLY A 127 7.95 8.00 -13.06
N GLY A 128 8.09 8.42 -11.81
CA GLY A 128 6.97 8.70 -10.90
C GLY A 128 6.67 10.20 -10.72
N ALA A 129 5.49 10.51 -10.17
CA ALA A 129 5.07 11.91 -9.92
C ALA A 129 6.04 12.71 -9.03
N MET A 130 6.75 12.04 -8.12
CA MET A 130 7.71 12.69 -7.22
C MET A 130 9.08 12.96 -7.86
N ASP A 131 9.33 12.49 -9.09
CA ASP A 131 10.63 12.63 -9.75
C ASP A 131 10.99 14.08 -10.09
N ILE A 132 9.99 14.95 -10.31
CA ILE A 132 10.23 16.39 -10.50
C ILE A 132 10.88 16.97 -9.24
N MET A 133 10.34 16.62 -8.07
CA MET A 133 10.87 17.05 -6.79
C MET A 133 12.24 16.41 -6.51
N THR A 134 12.40 15.12 -6.83
CA THR A 134 13.70 14.43 -6.74
C THR A 134 14.76 15.11 -7.62
N GLY A 135 14.43 15.43 -8.87
CA GLY A 135 15.33 16.11 -9.80
C GLY A 135 15.74 17.50 -9.33
N PHE A 136 14.82 18.24 -8.70
CA PHE A 136 15.15 19.52 -8.05
C PHE A 136 16.17 19.34 -6.93
N PHE A 137 16.02 18.34 -6.07
CA PHE A 137 16.99 18.07 -5.00
C PHE A 137 18.34 17.61 -5.54
N ILE A 138 18.37 16.77 -6.58
CA ILE A 138 19.61 16.38 -7.26
C ILE A 138 20.33 17.62 -7.81
N LYS A 139 19.61 18.50 -8.52
CA LYS A 139 20.17 19.76 -9.05
C LYS A 139 20.64 20.72 -7.97
N SER A 140 20.02 20.67 -6.79
CA SER A 140 20.42 21.46 -5.62
C SER A 140 21.63 20.90 -4.87
N GLY A 141 22.29 19.86 -5.42
CA GLY A 141 23.51 19.28 -4.86
C GLY A 141 23.29 18.23 -3.76
N GLN A 142 22.06 17.79 -3.53
CA GLN A 142 21.79 16.72 -2.55
C GLN A 142 22.29 15.37 -3.07
N LYS A 143 22.69 14.50 -2.14
CA LYS A 143 23.00 13.10 -2.46
C LYS A 143 21.76 12.44 -3.08
N ILE A 144 21.96 11.63 -4.12
CA ILE A 144 20.88 10.99 -4.89
C ILE A 144 19.90 10.23 -3.97
N PHE A 145 20.41 9.52 -2.96
CA PHE A 145 19.55 8.84 -1.99
C PHE A 145 18.64 9.81 -1.25
N THR A 146 19.19 10.86 -0.64
CA THR A 146 18.43 11.89 0.09
C THR A 146 17.44 12.60 -0.83
N ALA A 147 17.87 12.91 -2.05
CA ALA A 147 17.06 13.56 -3.07
C ALA A 147 15.84 12.72 -3.48
N ALA A 148 15.98 11.39 -3.55
CA ALA A 148 14.88 10.48 -3.84
C ALA A 148 14.04 10.13 -2.58
N PHE A 149 14.66 10.14 -1.40
CA PHE A 149 14.01 9.77 -0.15
C PHE A 149 13.02 10.82 0.36
N ILE A 150 13.43 12.10 0.38
CA ILE A 150 12.62 13.20 0.94
C ILE A 150 11.26 13.31 0.23
N PRO A 151 11.19 13.40 -1.11
CA PRO A 151 9.92 13.45 -1.83
C PRO A 151 9.03 12.23 -1.55
N ARG A 152 9.63 11.02 -1.50
CA ARG A 152 8.89 9.78 -1.21
C ARG A 152 8.29 9.79 0.20
N ILE A 153 9.02 10.25 1.21
CA ILE A 153 8.45 10.41 2.56
C ILE A 153 7.29 11.41 2.55
N ILE A 154 7.45 12.56 1.89
CA ILE A 154 6.41 13.60 1.85
C ILE A 154 5.11 13.08 1.23
N SER A 155 5.17 12.31 0.14
CA SER A 155 3.95 11.72 -0.40
C SER A 155 3.40 10.61 0.49
N ASN A 156 4.26 9.74 1.02
CA ASN A 156 3.81 8.59 1.81
C ASN A 156 3.25 8.98 3.19
N ILE A 157 3.63 10.13 3.76
CA ILE A 157 3.05 10.64 5.02
C ILE A 157 1.59 11.07 4.87
N ILE A 158 1.16 11.38 3.65
CA ILE A 158 -0.23 11.72 3.34
C ILE A 158 -0.96 10.46 2.86
N ASP A 159 -0.42 9.79 1.85
CA ASP A 159 -1.06 8.65 1.19
C ASP A 159 -1.29 7.45 2.11
N LYS A 160 -0.29 7.04 2.92
CA LYS A 160 -0.39 5.80 3.70
C LYS A 160 -1.35 5.91 4.90
N PRO A 161 -1.36 7.00 5.68
CA PRO A 161 -2.41 7.23 6.69
C PRO A 161 -3.81 7.27 6.09
N LEU A 162 -4.01 8.00 4.99
CA LEU A 162 -5.31 8.05 4.33
C LEU A 162 -5.76 6.68 3.86
N SER A 163 -4.87 5.93 3.21
CA SER A 163 -5.17 4.57 2.73
C SER A 163 -5.56 3.62 3.87
N CYS A 164 -4.84 3.69 5.00
CA CYS A 164 -5.17 2.89 6.18
C CYS A 164 -6.48 3.31 6.84
N ILE A 165 -6.76 4.61 6.94
CA ILE A 165 -8.01 5.13 7.49
C ILE A 165 -9.20 4.66 6.63
N ILE A 166 -9.09 4.79 5.30
CA ILE A 166 -10.14 4.34 4.37
C ILE A 166 -10.39 2.84 4.54
N ALA A 167 -9.32 2.03 4.57
CA ALA A 167 -9.45 0.60 4.80
C ALA A 167 -10.11 0.27 6.16
N SER A 168 -9.76 1.00 7.23
CA SER A 168 -10.37 0.84 8.55
C SER A 168 -11.86 1.16 8.55
N ILE A 169 -12.26 2.27 7.91
CA ILE A 169 -13.67 2.65 7.78
C ILE A 169 -14.45 1.59 6.99
N ILE A 170 -13.89 1.09 5.89
CA ILE A 170 -14.50 0.00 5.11
C ILE A 170 -14.71 -1.22 6.00
N ILE A 171 -13.69 -1.66 6.74
CA ILE A 171 -13.81 -2.82 7.65
C ILE A 171 -14.92 -2.61 8.69
N MET A 172 -15.00 -1.42 9.28
CA MET A 172 -16.04 -1.08 10.26
C MET A 172 -17.46 -1.05 9.68
N ARG A 173 -17.60 -0.89 8.36
CA ARG A 173 -18.88 -0.89 7.65
C ARG A 173 -19.28 -2.27 7.13
N ILE A 174 -18.40 -3.26 7.17
CA ILE A 174 -18.73 -4.63 6.75
C ILE A 174 -19.70 -5.24 7.78
N PRO A 175 -20.84 -5.82 7.34
CA PRO A 175 -21.77 -6.50 8.24
C PRO A 175 -21.06 -7.60 9.05
N PRO A 176 -21.31 -7.72 10.36
CA PRO A 176 -20.64 -8.72 11.20
C PRO A 176 -20.79 -10.15 10.69
N SER A 177 -21.97 -10.48 10.13
CA SER A 177 -22.27 -11.78 9.54
C SER A 177 -21.39 -12.13 8.33
N LEU A 178 -21.00 -11.12 7.53
CA LEU A 178 -20.05 -11.28 6.43
C LEU A 178 -18.62 -11.34 6.94
N LEU A 179 -18.27 -10.45 7.88
CA LEU A 179 -16.93 -10.36 8.45
C LEU A 179 -16.49 -11.67 9.11
N ILE A 180 -17.39 -12.35 9.82
CA ILE A 180 -17.14 -13.68 10.43
C ILE A 180 -16.88 -14.77 9.37
N LYS A 181 -17.49 -14.66 8.18
CA LYS A 181 -17.29 -15.64 7.09
C LYS A 181 -15.95 -15.43 6.38
N ILE A 182 -15.51 -14.19 6.24
CA ILE A 182 -14.32 -13.85 5.45
C ILE A 182 -13.05 -13.68 6.29
N SER A 183 -13.15 -13.20 7.54
CA SER A 183 -12.00 -12.84 8.37
C SER A 183 -11.36 -14.07 8.99
N SER A 184 -10.03 -14.11 8.92
CA SER A 184 -9.21 -15.03 9.74
C SER A 184 -8.61 -14.32 10.96
N ASN A 185 -8.98 -13.05 11.19
CA ASN A 185 -8.46 -12.24 12.26
C ASN A 185 -9.46 -12.14 13.43
N ASN A 186 -9.20 -12.92 14.47
CA ASN A 186 -10.04 -12.98 15.67
C ASN A 186 -10.16 -11.64 16.40
N LYS A 187 -9.20 -10.71 16.24
CA LYS A 187 -9.26 -9.37 16.84
C LYS A 187 -10.25 -8.42 16.15
N LEU A 188 -10.70 -8.74 14.94
CA LEU A 188 -11.76 -8.00 14.24
C LEU A 188 -13.16 -8.55 14.54
N ILE A 189 -13.23 -9.81 14.99
CA ILE A 189 -14.48 -10.53 15.24
C ILE A 189 -14.95 -10.38 16.72
N LYS A 190 -14.03 -10.04 17.63
CA LYS A 190 -14.30 -9.71 19.03
C LYS A 190 -14.54 -8.22 19.22
#